data_AF-A0A7S2IXG8-F1
#
_entry.id   AF-A0A7S2IXG8-F1
#
_cell.length_a   1.000
_cell.length_b   1.000
_cell.length_c   1.000
_cell.angle_alpha   90.00
_cell.angle_beta   90.00
_cell.angle_gamma   90.00
#
_symmetry.space_group_name_H-M   'P 1'
#
loop_
_entity.id
_entity.type
_entity.pdbx_description
1 polymer ?
#
loop_
_entity_poly.entity_id
_entity_poly.type
_entity_poly.pdbx_seq_one_letter_code
_entity_poly.pdbx_strand_id
1 'polypeptide(L)'
;QDTVVEASRQPILFVSAAMGRLESVLNANYWVRWLTEPVQFATAMKTVSKFLDGQAHIGSELMCYSIEMGAHPALTPFAVETLVKHSVRVVCSAVSMRRAQE
;
A
#
# COMPACT_ATOMS: atom_id res chain seq x y z
N GLN A 1 21.31 -20.82 24.12
CA GLN A 1 21.91 -20.09 22.98
C GLN A 1 20.74 -19.47 22.24
N ASP A 2 20.46 -18.20 22.52
CA ASP A 2 19.35 -17.48 21.91
C ASP A 2 19.80 -16.96 20.55
N THR A 3 19.29 -17.57 19.48
CA THR A 3 19.55 -17.14 18.11
C THR A 3 18.74 -15.87 17.85
N VAL A 4 19.38 -14.70 17.98
CA VAL A 4 18.81 -13.45 17.50
C VAL A 4 18.72 -13.55 15.98
N VAL A 5 17.50 -13.79 15.49
CA VAL A 5 17.22 -13.73 14.05
C VAL A 5 17.31 -12.27 13.65
N GLU A 6 18.43 -11.90 13.04
CA GLU A 6 18.65 -10.58 12.47
C GLU A 6 17.70 -10.43 11.28
N ALA A 7 16.55 -9.78 11.50
CA ALA A 7 15.57 -9.57 10.45
C ALA A 7 16.21 -8.71 9.35
N SER A 8 16.47 -9.31 8.19
CA SER A 8 16.93 -8.57 7.01
C SER A 8 15.94 -7.45 6.73
N ARG A 9 16.37 -6.19 6.83
CA ARG A 9 15.52 -5.02 6.51
C ARG A 9 15.17 -5.06 5.03
N GLN A 10 13.96 -5.53 4.72
CA GLN A 10 13.44 -5.39 3.37
C GLN A 10 13.17 -3.91 3.07
N PRO A 11 13.47 -3.44 1.85
CA PRO A 11 13.23 -2.06 1.46
C PRO A 11 11.72 -1.78 1.47
N ILE A 12 11.33 -0.69 2.14
CA ILE A 12 9.94 -0.20 2.13
C ILE A 12 9.69 0.46 0.77
N LEU A 13 8.71 -0.06 0.04
CA LEU A 13 8.28 0.50 -1.25
C LEU A 13 7.27 1.62 -1.03
N PHE A 14 7.53 2.78 -1.64
CA PHE A 14 6.60 3.91 -1.65
C PHE A 14 5.98 4.07 -3.04
N VAL A 15 4.66 3.85 -3.15
CA VAL A 15 3.90 4.12 -4.37
C VAL A 15 3.14 5.43 -4.19
N SER A 16 3.49 6.44 -4.97
CA SER A 16 2.86 7.75 -4.88
C SER A 16 1.50 7.77 -5.58
N ALA A 17 0.46 8.23 -4.88
CA ALA A 17 -0.83 8.50 -5.48
C ALA A 17 -0.85 9.79 -6.34
N ALA A 18 0.12 10.69 -6.18
CA ALA A 18 0.25 11.84 -7.09
C ALA A 18 0.75 11.40 -8.47
N MET A 19 1.67 10.41 -8.49
CA MET A 19 2.33 9.94 -9.71
C MET A 19 1.80 8.61 -10.26
N GLY A 20 1.04 7.85 -9.48
CA GLY A 20 0.52 6.52 -9.83
C GLY A 20 1.57 5.40 -9.93
N ARG A 21 2.79 5.63 -9.44
CA ARG A 21 3.96 4.73 -9.59
C ARG A 21 4.86 4.73 -8.35
N LEU A 22 5.87 3.84 -8.33
CA LEU A 22 6.95 3.94 -7.34
C LEU A 22 7.62 5.31 -7.43
N GLU A 23 7.89 5.89 -6.27
CA GLU A 23 8.59 7.15 -6.17
C GLU A 23 9.60 7.08 -5.02
N SER A 24 10.77 7.68 -5.23
CA SER A 24 11.82 7.78 -4.22
C SER A 24 12.34 9.21 -4.07
N VAL A 25 11.96 10.12 -4.98
CA VAL A 25 12.41 11.51 -4.98
C VAL A 25 11.30 12.43 -4.47
N LEU A 26 11.38 12.81 -3.20
CA LEU A 26 10.38 13.63 -2.49
C LEU A 26 10.83 15.10 -2.32
N ASN A 27 11.21 15.74 -3.43
CA ASN A 27 11.67 17.14 -3.43
C ASN A 27 10.50 18.16 -3.46
N ALA A 28 10.82 19.45 -3.45
CA ALA A 28 9.80 20.51 -3.45
C ALA A 28 8.81 20.41 -4.63
N ASN A 29 9.29 20.02 -5.81
CA ASN A 29 8.43 19.85 -6.99
C ASN A 29 7.44 18.70 -6.80
N TYR A 30 7.84 17.61 -6.14
CA TYR A 30 6.92 16.52 -5.78
C TYR A 30 5.79 17.03 -4.90
N TRP A 31 6.10 17.83 -3.87
CA TRP A 31 5.09 18.36 -2.95
C TRP A 31 4.13 19.34 -3.62
N VAL A 32 4.63 20.17 -4.55
CA VAL A 32 3.76 21.00 -5.39
C VAL A 32 2.78 20.12 -6.16
N ARG A 33 3.26 19.09 -6.86
CA ARG A 33 2.39 18.16 -7.59
C ARG A 33 1.40 17.42 -6.70
N TRP A 34 1.84 16.98 -5.53
CA TRP A 34 0.99 16.31 -4.55
C TRP A 34 -0.21 17.19 -4.12
N LEU A 35 -0.03 18.51 -4.09
CA LEU A 35 -1.10 19.47 -3.78
C LEU A 35 -1.94 19.89 -4.99
N THR A 36 -1.34 19.95 -6.19
CA THR A 36 -1.97 20.59 -7.35
C THR A 36 -2.48 19.62 -8.40
N GLU A 37 -1.95 18.40 -8.46
CA GLU A 37 -2.34 17.39 -9.45
C GLU A 37 -3.43 16.46 -8.91
N PRO A 38 -4.29 15.90 -9.77
CA PRO A 38 -5.31 14.94 -9.35
C PRO A 38 -4.72 13.70 -8.66
N VAL A 39 -5.36 13.28 -7.57
CA VAL A 39 -4.95 12.07 -6.83
C VAL A 39 -5.33 10.81 -7.62
N GLN A 40 -4.34 10.01 -7.99
CA GLN A 40 -4.46 8.79 -8.77
C GLN A 40 -4.44 7.53 -7.89
N PHE A 41 -5.26 7.49 -6.83
CA PHE A 41 -5.23 6.42 -5.83
C PHE A 41 -5.41 5.01 -6.43
N ALA A 42 -6.41 4.81 -7.30
CA ALA A 42 -6.65 3.51 -7.94
C ALA A 42 -5.46 3.05 -8.80
N THR A 43 -4.80 3.98 -9.50
CA THR A 43 -3.59 3.70 -10.28
C THR A 43 -2.42 3.29 -9.38
N ALA A 44 -2.23 3.97 -8.26
CA ALA A 44 -1.24 3.59 -7.26
C ALA A 44 -1.51 2.18 -6.71
N MET A 45 -2.76 1.84 -6.37
CA MET A 45 -3.12 0.50 -5.88
C MET A 45 -2.93 -0.60 -6.93
N LYS A 46 -3.21 -0.31 -8.21
CA LYS A 46 -2.86 -1.20 -9.33
C LYS A 46 -1.34 -1.40 -9.45
N THR A 47 -0.55 -0.35 -9.19
CA THR A 47 0.90 -0.48 -9.16
C THR A 47 1.36 -1.34 -7.98
N VAL A 48 0.76 -1.19 -6.80
CA VAL A 48 1.00 -2.07 -5.63
C VAL A 48 0.74 -3.54 -5.98
N SER A 49 -0.38 -3.86 -6.63
CA SER A 49 -0.70 -5.26 -6.98
C SER A 49 0.35 -5.90 -7.89
N LYS A 50 0.92 -5.13 -8.83
CA LYS A 50 2.00 -5.61 -9.71
C LYS A 50 3.29 -5.90 -8.94
N PHE A 51 3.60 -5.13 -7.90
CA PHE A 51 4.76 -5.40 -7.06
C PHE A 51 4.56 -6.64 -6.21
N LEU A 52 3.36 -6.84 -5.67
CA LEU A 52 3.02 -8.07 -4.96
C LEU A 52 3.16 -9.29 -5.89
N ASP A 53 2.66 -9.20 -7.13
CA ASP A 53 2.80 -10.23 -8.16
C ASP A 53 4.26 -10.59 -8.43
N GLY A 54 5.13 -9.59 -8.61
CA GLY A 54 6.56 -9.81 -8.79
C GLY A 54 7.30 -10.41 -7.60
N GLN A 55 6.68 -10.48 -6.42
CA GLN A 55 7.23 -11.10 -5.21
C GLN A 55 6.65 -12.49 -4.92
N ALA A 56 5.59 -12.91 -5.62
CA ALA A 56 5.01 -14.23 -5.42
C ALA A 56 5.92 -15.34 -5.97
N HIS A 57 5.94 -16.46 -5.25
CA HIS A 57 6.48 -17.70 -5.78
C HIS A 57 5.51 -18.27 -6.83
N ILE A 58 6.07 -18.90 -7.88
CA ILE A 58 5.27 -19.48 -8.95
C ILE A 58 4.24 -20.46 -8.35
N GLY A 59 2.95 -20.20 -8.60
CA GLY A 59 1.84 -21.03 -8.13
C GLY A 59 1.27 -20.67 -6.75
N SER A 60 1.80 -19.66 -6.05
CA SER A 60 1.20 -19.16 -4.81
C SER A 60 0.13 -18.09 -5.08
N GLU A 61 -0.98 -18.13 -4.35
CA GLU A 61 -1.96 -17.03 -4.33
C GLU A 61 -1.32 -15.76 -3.76
N LEU A 62 -1.60 -14.62 -4.40
CA LEU A 62 -1.17 -13.32 -3.91
C LEU A 62 -1.99 -12.90 -2.70
N MET A 63 -1.33 -12.77 -1.55
CA MET A 63 -1.98 -12.44 -0.29
C MET A 63 -1.33 -11.22 0.36
N CYS A 64 -2.14 -10.34 0.94
CA CYS A 64 -1.62 -9.22 1.73
C CYS A 64 -2.47 -8.90 2.97
N TYR A 65 -1.82 -8.29 3.95
CA TYR A 65 -2.49 -7.56 5.03
C TYR A 65 -2.60 -6.10 4.61
N SER A 66 -3.78 -5.50 4.78
CA SER A 66 -4.02 -4.08 4.53
C SER A 66 -4.12 -3.34 5.85
N ILE A 67 -3.41 -2.22 6.00
CA ILE A 67 -3.52 -1.35 7.17
C ILE A 67 -3.77 0.06 6.67
N GLU A 68 -4.94 0.60 7.00
CA GLU A 68 -5.22 2.02 6.81
C GLU A 68 -4.78 2.79 8.04
N MET A 69 -3.82 3.70 7.84
CA MET A 69 -3.30 4.57 8.89
C MET A 69 -3.86 5.98 8.73
N GLY A 70 -4.59 6.46 9.72
CA GLY A 70 -5.23 7.77 9.69
C GLY A 70 -6.59 7.78 10.36
N ALA A 71 -7.23 8.95 10.36
CA ALA A 71 -8.54 9.14 10.95
C ALA A 71 -9.63 8.49 10.09
N HIS A 72 -10.36 7.53 10.66
CA HIS A 72 -11.50 6.84 10.04
C HIS A 72 -11.11 5.90 8.88
N PRO A 73 -11.77 4.73 8.70
CA PRO A 73 -11.69 4.02 7.43
C PRO A 73 -12.32 4.87 6.31
N ALA A 74 -11.51 5.53 5.50
CA ALA A 74 -11.93 6.27 4.31
C ALA A 74 -11.47 5.55 3.03
N LEU A 75 -10.35 4.83 3.09
CA LEU A 75 -9.69 4.24 1.94
C LEU A 75 -9.83 2.72 1.87
N THR A 76 -10.05 2.05 3.01
CA THR A 76 -10.11 0.59 3.12
C THR A 76 -11.05 -0.04 2.08
N PRO A 77 -12.31 0.42 1.89
CA PRO A 77 -13.20 -0.20 0.90
C PRO A 77 -12.63 -0.16 -0.51
N PHE A 78 -12.10 1.00 -0.92
CA PHE A 78 -11.56 1.22 -2.27
C PHE A 78 -10.23 0.51 -2.50
N ALA A 79 -9.38 0.45 -1.47
CA ALA A 79 -8.13 -0.29 -1.50
C ALA A 79 -8.39 -1.79 -1.66
N VAL A 80 -9.29 -2.36 -0.85
CA VAL A 80 -9.66 -3.77 -0.91
C VAL A 80 -10.30 -4.12 -2.25
N GLU A 81 -11.26 -3.31 -2.72
CA GLU A 81 -11.90 -3.53 -4.03
C GLU A 81 -10.86 -3.54 -5.17
N THR A 82 -9.94 -2.58 -5.18
CA THR A 82 -8.92 -2.49 -6.22
C THR A 82 -7.95 -3.67 -6.17
N LEU A 83 -7.53 -4.10 -4.98
CA LEU A 83 -6.63 -5.25 -4.80
C LEU A 83 -7.29 -6.55 -5.26
N VAL A 84 -8.54 -6.80 -4.86
CA VAL A 84 -9.31 -7.98 -5.27
C VAL A 84 -9.51 -8.01 -6.78
N LYS A 85 -9.82 -6.87 -7.40
CA LYS A 85 -9.94 -6.74 -8.85
C LYS A 85 -8.64 -7.09 -9.61
N HIS A 86 -7.50 -6.99 -8.94
CA HIS A 86 -6.18 -7.35 -9.49
C HIS A 86 -5.63 -8.64 -8.87
N SER A 87 -6.51 -9.56 -8.49
CA SER A 87 -6.17 -10.92 -8.02
C SER A 87 -5.32 -10.98 -6.75
N VAL A 88 -5.32 -9.92 -5.94
CA VAL A 88 -4.70 -9.91 -4.62
C VAL A 88 -5.78 -10.20 -3.57
N ARG A 89 -5.61 -11.31 -2.85
CA ARG A 89 -6.44 -11.64 -1.70
C ARG A 89 -6.01 -10.83 -0.49
N VAL A 90 -6.90 -9.98 0.00
CA VAL A 90 -6.70 -9.28 1.28
C VAL A 90 -7.07 -10.22 2.42
N VAL A 91 -6.06 -10.71 3.16
CA VAL A 91 -6.24 -11.66 4.27
C VAL A 91 -6.96 -11.00 5.44
N CYS A 92 -6.58 -9.76 5.74
CA CYS A 92 -7.21 -8.95 6.78
C CYS A 92 -6.98 -7.47 6.47
N SER A 93 -7.92 -6.62 6.89
CA SER A 93 -7.77 -5.17 6.89
C SER A 93 -7.92 -4.62 8.29
N ALA A 94 -6.98 -3.79 8.72
CA ALA A 94 -7.02 -3.06 9.97
C ALA A 94 -7.02 -1.56 9.72
N VAL A 95 -7.57 -0.80 10.67
CA VAL A 95 -7.57 0.67 10.66
C VAL A 95 -7.00 1.16 11.97
N SER A 96 -6.10 2.15 11.93
CA SER A 96 -5.42 2.64 13.13
C SER A 96 -6.33 3.49 14.02
N MET A 97 -7.30 4.20 13.44
CA MET A 97 -8.24 5.04 14.17
C MET A 97 -9.64 4.92 13.57
N ARG A 98 -10.67 4.92 14.42
CA ARG A 98 -12.07 4.97 13.99
C ARG A 98 -12.74 6.20 14.56
N ARG A 99 -13.80 6.65 13.89
CA ARG A 99 -14.62 7.75 14.40
C ARG A 99 -15.32 7.33 15.69
N ALA A 100 -15.23 8.20 16.69
CA ALA A 100 -15.91 8.05 17.98
C ALA A 100 -15.64 6.72 18.70
N GLN A 101 -14.43 6.17 18.53
CA GLN A 101 -13.93 5.11 19.40
C GLN A 101 -12.95 5.70 20.39
N GLU A 102 -13.24 5.49 21.68
CA GLU A 102 -12.34 5.73 22.81
C GLU A 102 -11.30 4.61 22.92
#